data_AF-A0A974NJ81-F1
#
_entry.id   AF-A0A974NJ81-F1
#
_cell.length_a   1.000
_cell.length_b   1.000
_cell.length_c   1.000
_cell.angle_alpha   90.00
_cell.angle_beta   90.00
_cell.angle_gamma   90.00
#
_symmetry.space_group_name_H-M   'P 1'
#
loop_
_entity.id
_entity.type
_entity.pdbx_description
1 polymer ?
#
loop_
_entity_poly.entity_id
_entity_poly.type
_entity_poly.pdbx_seq_one_letter_code
_entity_poly.pdbx_strand_id
1 'polypeptide(L)' 'MIAEQLLTRIEEYRERMIHLAGHSSMRDSRVVEVSAELDTLIIQYIHLTKKQ' A
#
# COMPACT_ATOMS: atom_id res chain seq x y z
N MET A 1 4.61 9.63 -15.14
CA MET A 1 3.53 10.44 -14.55
C MET A 1 2.52 9.65 -13.72
N ILE A 2 1.59 8.86 -14.28
CA ILE A 2 0.58 8.15 -13.45
C ILE A 2 1.21 7.01 -12.62
N ALA A 3 2.11 6.23 -13.22
CA ALA A 3 2.79 5.14 -12.52
C ALA A 3 3.68 5.61 -11.36
N GLU A 4 4.36 6.75 -11.53
CA GLU A 4 5.20 7.37 -10.48
C GLU A 4 4.36 7.87 -9.30
N GLN A 5 3.21 8.51 -9.57
CA GLN A 5 2.28 8.93 -8.51
C GLN A 5 1.71 7.73 -7.73
N LEU A 6 1.48 6.61 -8.42
CA LEU A 6 1.01 5.37 -7.80
C LEU A 6 2.10 4.74 -6.93
N LEU A 7 3.35 4.74 -7.40
CA LEU A 7 4.52 4.31 -6.62
C LEU A 7 4.67 5.13 -5.33
N THR A 8 4.60 6.46 -5.41
CA THR A 8 4.69 7.32 -4.22
C THR A 8 3.63 6.95 -3.19
N ARG A 9 2.38 6.72 -3.61
CA ARG A 9 1.32 6.27 -2.70
C ARG A 9 1.60 4.89 -2.10
N ILE A 10 2.11 3.94 -2.88
CA ILE A 10 2.50 2.61 -2.37
C ILE A 10 3.56 2.74 -1.27
N GLU A 11 4.55 3.61 -1.47
CA GLU A 11 5.61 3.88 -0.48
C GLU A 11 5.03 4.48 0.82
N GLU A 12 4.14 5.48 0.72
CA GLU A 12 3.46 6.10 1.86
C GLU A 12 2.64 5.08 2.67
N TYR A 13 1.90 4.20 1.99
CA TYR A 13 1.11 3.16 2.64
C TYR A 13 1.98 2.08 3.29
N ARG A 14 3.12 1.71 2.67
CA ARG A 14 4.09 0.80 3.28
C ARG A 14 4.66 1.38 4.57
N GLU A 15 5.06 2.65 4.57
CA GLU A 15 5.61 3.31 5.75
C GLU A 15 4.58 3.37 6.90
N ARG A 16 3.31 3.69 6.58
CA ARG A 16 2.20 3.63 7.54
C ARG A 16 1.99 2.23 8.11
N MET A 17 2.06 1.18 7.30
CA MET A 17 1.96 -0.20 7.79
C MET A 17 3.09 -0.55 8.74
N ILE A 18 4.33 -0.14 8.44
CA ILE A 18 5.50 -0.39 9.30
C ILE A 18 5.30 0.28 10.67
N HIS A 19 4.86 1.53 10.68
CA HIS A 19 4.56 2.24 11.93
C HIS A 19 3.42 1.59 12.72
N LEU A 20 2.32 1.24 12.04
CA LEU A 20 1.19 0.60 12.72
C LEU A 20 1.57 -0.78 13.27
N ALA A 21 2.30 -1.61 12.52
CA ALA A 21 2.75 -2.92 12.99
C ALA A 21 3.77 -2.83 14.15
N GLY A 22 4.54 -1.73 14.23
CA GLY A 22 5.46 -1.47 15.35
C GLY A 22 4.75 -1.07 16.64
N HIS A 23 3.52 -0.54 16.57
CA HIS A 23 2.77 -0.01 17.71
C HIS A 23 1.46 -0.75 18.02
N SER A 24 1.02 -1.65 17.14
CA SER A 24 -0.24 -2.39 17.25
C SER A 24 -0.09 -3.83 16.77
N SER A 25 -0.93 -4.74 17.28
CA SER A 25 -0.96 -6.12 16.79
C SER A 25 -1.37 -6.15 15.32
N MET A 26 -0.88 -7.11 14.53
CA MET A 26 -1.33 -7.32 13.14
C MET A 26 -2.84 -7.66 13.02
N ARG A 27 -3.53 -7.87 14.16
CA ARG A 27 -4.99 -8.02 14.24
C ARG A 27 -5.74 -6.71 14.52
N ASP A 28 -5.04 -5.58 14.70
CA ASP A 28 -5.67 -4.26 14.79
C ASP A 28 -6.38 -3.99 13.47
N SER A 29 -7.67 -3.64 13.54
CA SER A 29 -8.52 -3.40 12.37
C SER A 29 -7.91 -2.37 11.42
N ARG A 30 -7.14 -1.40 11.94
CA ARG A 30 -6.46 -0.39 11.14
C ARG A 30 -5.28 -0.96 10.35
N VAL A 31 -4.57 -1.94 10.91
CA VAL A 31 -3.50 -2.64 10.17
C VAL A 31 -4.10 -3.43 9.01
N VAL A 32 -5.24 -4.09 9.25
CA VAL A 32 -5.96 -4.86 8.23
C VAL A 32 -6.46 -3.94 7.11
N GLU A 33 -7.12 -2.83 7.45
CA GLU A 33 -7.60 -1.85 6.47
C GLU A 33 -6.47 -1.27 5.61
N VAL A 34 -5.39 -0.80 6.25
CA VAL A 34 -4.23 -0.23 5.54
C VAL A 34 -3.56 -1.29 4.64
N SER A 35 -3.53 -2.55 5.06
CA SER A 35 -2.99 -3.64 4.22
C SER A 35 -3.82 -3.91 2.97
N ALA A 36 -5.16 -3.86 3.09
CA ALA A 36 -6.07 -4.07 1.96
C ALA A 36 -5.97 -2.93 0.94
N GLU A 37 -5.80 -1.69 1.41
CA GLU A 37 -5.60 -0.52 0.55
C GLU A 37 -4.25 -0.59 -0.17
N LEU A 38 -3.18 -1.02 0.52
CA LEU A 38 -1.86 -1.23 -0.08
C LEU A 38 -1.90 -2.30 -1.18
N ASP A 39 -2.55 -3.44 -0.94
CA ASP A 39 -2.72 -4.51 -1.94
C ASP A 39 -3.43 -4.00 -3.20
N THR A 40 -4.47 -3.18 -3.02
CA THR A 40 -5.21 -2.59 -4.14
C THR A 40 -4.31 -1.69 -4.99
N LEU A 41 -3.50 -0.84 -4.36
CA LEU A 41 -2.56 0.05 -5.06
C LEU A 41 -1.48 -0.73 -5.82
N ILE A 42 -0.93 -1.79 -5.21
CA ILE A 42 0.06 -2.67 -5.86
C ILE A 42 -0.54 -3.35 -7.09
N ILE A 43 -1.76 -3.87 -6.98
CA ILE A 43 -2.45 -4.51 -8.10
C ILE A 43 -2.68 -3.51 -9.24
N GLN A 44 -3.09 -2.29 -8.93
CA GLN A 44 -3.25 -1.22 -9.93
C GLN A 44 -1.93 -0.87 -10.61
N TYR A 45 -0.83 -0.79 -9.85
CA TYR A 45 0.51 -0.54 -10.38
C TYR A 45 0.94 -1.63 -11.37
N ILE A 46 0.78 -2.90 -10.97
CA ILE A 46 1.14 -4.05 -11.79
C ILE A 46 0.34 -4.06 -13.10
N HIS A 47 -0.96 -3.78 -13.06
CA HIS A 47 -1.78 -3.71 -14.28
C HIS A 47 -1.38 -2.55 -15.19
N LEU A 48 -1.05 -1.40 -14.62
CA LEU A 48 -0.65 -0.22 -15.38
C LEU A 48 0.69 -0.44 -16.09
N THR A 49 1.65 -1.07 -15.40
CA THR A 49 3.01 -1.31 -15.91
C THR A 49 3.11 -2.54 -16.81
N LYS A 50 2.24 -3.56 -16.66
CA LYS A 50 2.17 -4.71 -17.58
C LYS A 50 1.46 -4.42 -18.91
N LYS A 51 0.69 -3.34 -19.01
CA LYS A 51 0.01 -2.91 -20.23
C LYS A 51 0.84 -1.91 -21.07
N GLN A 52 2.04 -1.56 -20.62
CA GLN A 52 3.04 -0.79 -21.37
C GLN A 52 4.07 -1.75 -21.97
#